data_AF-A0A2P8Q9P4-F1
#
_entry.id   AF-A0A2P8Q9P4-F1
#
_cell.length_a   1.000
_cell.length_b   1.000
_cell.length_c   1.000
_cell.angle_alpha   90.00
_cell.angle_beta   90.00
_cell.angle_gamma   90.00
#
_symmetry.space_group_name_H-M   'P 1'
#
loop_
_entity.id
_entity.type
_entity.pdbx_description
1 polymer ?
#
loop_
_entity_poly.entity_id
_entity_poly.type
_entity_poly.pdbx_seq_one_letter_code
_entity_poly.pdbx_strand_id
1 'polypeptide(L)'
;MDRENRIDPTRYADAVRADREEAAQLGNSGVPFIVFDRRYAVSGAQSATTFTQALEQAWNSRSPLTVLTPAEGAENDEGCGPQGCAVAERDVTV
;
A
#
# COMPACT_ATOMS: atom_id res chain seq x y z
N MET A 1 3.76 -9.97 -43.48
CA MET A 1 4.47 -9.81 -42.20
C MET A 1 3.87 -8.61 -41.50
N ASP A 2 3.22 -8.91 -40.39
CA ASP A 2 2.16 -8.16 -39.72
C ASP A 2 2.64 -6.85 -39.08
N ARG A 3 1.92 -5.75 -39.38
CA ARG A 3 2.10 -4.43 -38.76
C ARG A 3 1.44 -4.32 -37.37
N GLU A 4 1.22 -5.45 -36.72
CA GLU A 4 0.43 -5.56 -35.50
C GLU A 4 1.33 -5.53 -34.25
N ASN A 5 2.07 -4.44 -34.03
CA ASN A 5 2.74 -4.18 -32.74
C ASN A 5 3.00 -2.69 -32.49
N ARG A 6 2.05 -1.83 -32.87
CA ARG A 6 2.14 -0.40 -32.56
C ARG A 6 1.58 -0.17 -31.17
N ILE A 7 2.46 0.09 -30.20
CA ILE A 7 2.06 0.51 -28.86
C ILE A 7 1.28 1.83 -29.00
N ASP A 8 0.01 1.81 -28.58
CA ASP A 8 -0.80 3.01 -28.43
C ASP A 8 -0.14 3.91 -27.35
N PRO A 9 0.33 5.11 -27.72
CA PRO A 9 1.06 5.98 -26.79
C PRO A 9 0.19 6.48 -25.63
N THR A 10 -1.14 6.39 -25.74
CA THR A 10 -2.08 6.90 -24.74
C THR A 10 -2.52 5.84 -23.74
N ARG A 11 -2.39 4.55 -24.08
CA ARG A 11 -2.89 3.42 -23.30
C ARG A 11 -2.46 3.43 -21.83
N TYR A 12 -1.28 3.96 -21.52
CA TYR A 12 -0.73 4.02 -20.15
C TYR A 12 -0.37 5.44 -19.69
N ALA A 13 -0.78 6.48 -20.44
CA ALA A 13 -0.34 7.84 -20.18
C ALA A 13 -0.74 8.35 -18.80
N ASP A 14 -1.94 8.00 -18.33
CA ASP A 14 -2.43 8.41 -17.00
C ASP A 14 -1.74 7.65 -15.87
N ALA A 15 -1.50 6.34 -16.04
CA ALA A 15 -0.75 5.54 -15.06
C ALA A 15 0.69 6.07 -14.88
N VAL A 16 1.37 6.37 -15.99
CA VAL A 16 2.72 6.97 -15.95
C VAL A 16 2.71 8.35 -15.27
N ARG A 17 1.65 9.14 -15.45
CA ARG A 17 1.52 10.45 -14.78
C ARG A 17 1.31 10.27 -13.28
N ALA A 18 0.45 9.35 -12.86
CA ALA A 18 0.21 9.02 -11.46
C ALA A 18 1.49 8.54 -10.77
N ASP A 19 2.27 7.66 -11.39
CA ASP A 19 3.55 7.17 -10.83
C ASP A 19 4.57 8.31 -10.62
N ARG A 20 4.63 9.27 -11.56
CA ARG A 20 5.50 10.45 -11.45
C ARG A 20 5.06 11.37 -10.33
N GLU A 21 3.76 11.57 -10.16
CA GLU A 21 3.19 12.37 -9.09
C GLU A 21 3.44 11.73 -7.72
N GLU A 22 3.24 10.42 -7.57
CA GLU A 22 3.56 9.69 -6.34
C GLU A 22 5.05 9.80 -6.00
N ALA A 23 5.94 9.60 -6.99
CA ALA A 23 7.37 9.75 -6.78
C ALA A 23 7.74 11.17 -6.31
N ALA A 24 7.15 12.22 -6.91
CA ALA A 24 7.40 13.60 -6.50
C ALA A 24 6.89 13.89 -5.07
N GLN A 25 5.72 13.36 -4.69
CA GLN A 25 5.18 13.48 -3.33
C GLN A 25 6.08 12.80 -2.29
N LEU A 26 6.78 11.74 -2.66
CA LEU A 26 7.78 11.06 -1.84
C LEU A 26 9.15 11.76 -1.83
N GLY A 27 9.28 12.92 -2.49
CA GLY A 27 10.51 13.73 -2.53
C GLY A 27 11.53 13.27 -3.58
N ASN A 28 11.14 12.43 -4.53
CA ASN A 28 12.04 11.97 -5.58
C ASN A 28 12.41 13.10 -6.55
N SER A 29 13.71 13.34 -6.74
CA SER A 29 14.25 14.27 -7.75
C SER A 29 15.09 13.59 -8.85
N GLY A 30 15.25 12.26 -8.82
CA GLY A 30 16.08 11.54 -9.78
C GLY A 30 16.07 10.02 -9.59
N VAL A 31 16.31 9.28 -10.67
CA VAL A 31 16.26 7.80 -10.67
C VAL A 31 17.66 7.17 -10.65
N PRO A 32 17.84 5.95 -10.09
CA PRO A 32 16.82 5.14 -9.41
C PRO A 32 16.51 5.63 -7.99
N PHE A 33 15.25 5.54 -7.59
CA PHE A 33 14.75 5.89 -6.25
C PHE A 33 13.89 4.74 -5.76
N ILE A 34 14.26 4.12 -4.65
CA ILE A 34 13.63 2.90 -4.14
C ILE A 34 13.07 3.18 -2.74
N VAL A 35 11.79 2.88 -2.54
CA VAL A 35 11.09 3.10 -1.28
C VAL A 35 10.72 1.76 -0.65
N PHE A 36 11.11 1.56 0.60
CA PHE A 36 10.83 0.38 1.41
C PHE A 36 9.73 0.70 2.43
N ASP A 37 8.68 -0.11 2.42
CA ASP A 37 7.56 -0.04 3.38
C ASP A 37 6.92 1.35 3.52
N ARG A 38 6.96 2.16 2.43
CA ARG A 38 6.53 3.57 2.42
C ARG A 38 7.15 4.44 3.53
N ARG A 39 8.30 4.04 4.08
CA ARG A 39 8.94 4.68 5.23
C ARG A 39 10.41 5.02 5.01
N TYR A 40 11.16 4.16 4.33
CA TYR A 40 12.58 4.36 4.06
C TYR A 40 12.79 4.53 2.56
N ALA A 41 13.64 5.47 2.17
CA ALA A 41 13.99 5.68 0.77
C ALA A 41 15.50 5.60 0.57
N VAL A 42 15.92 4.96 -0.52
CA VAL A 42 17.31 4.91 -0.98
C VAL A 42 17.37 5.51 -2.38
N SER A 43 18.20 6.56 -2.52
CA SER A 43 18.39 7.27 -3.78
C SER A 43 19.71 6.86 -4.45
N GLY A 44 19.66 6.64 -5.76
CA GLY A 44 20.79 6.27 -6.59
C GLY A 44 21.07 4.77 -6.63
N ALA A 45 21.99 4.39 -7.53
CA ALA A 45 22.47 3.01 -7.68
C ALA A 45 23.45 2.66 -6.55
N GLN A 46 22.92 2.44 -5.35
CA GLN A 46 23.70 2.08 -4.16
C GLN A 46 24.21 0.63 -4.24
N SER A 47 25.14 0.31 -3.33
CA SER A 47 25.67 -1.06 -3.21
C SER A 47 24.60 -2.05 -2.75
N ALA A 48 24.79 -3.34 -3.08
CA ALA A 48 23.92 -4.40 -2.59
C ALA A 48 23.86 -4.43 -1.05
N THR A 49 24.99 -4.22 -0.37
CA THR A 49 25.06 -4.17 1.10
C THR A 49 24.18 -3.04 1.68
N THR A 50 24.18 -1.87 1.04
CA THR A 50 23.33 -0.74 1.44
C THR A 50 21.85 -1.10 1.31
N PHE A 51 21.47 -1.77 0.22
CA PHE A 51 20.09 -2.24 0.04
C PHE A 51 19.69 -3.31 1.05
N THR A 52 20.57 -4.27 1.35
CA THR A 52 20.31 -5.28 2.39
C THR A 52 20.06 -4.63 3.75
N GLN A 53 20.89 -3.67 4.15
CA GLN A 53 20.70 -2.92 5.41
C GLN A 53 19.39 -2.14 5.42
N ALA A 54 19.04 -1.48 4.31
CA ALA A 54 17.77 -0.74 4.20
C ALA A 54 16.56 -1.67 4.32
N LEU A 55 16.63 -2.87 3.72
CA LEU A 55 15.59 -3.90 3.83
C LEU A 55 15.44 -4.41 5.27
N GLU A 56 16.55 -4.75 5.94
CA GLU A 56 16.55 -5.19 7.33
C GLU A 56 15.97 -4.12 8.26
N GLN A 57 16.39 -2.87 8.08
CA GLN A 57 15.89 -1.74 8.86
C GLN A 57 14.39 -1.54 8.65
N ALA A 58 13.92 -1.54 7.40
CA ALA A 58 12.50 -1.42 7.09
C ALA A 58 11.70 -2.55 7.74
N TRP A 59 12.17 -3.79 7.60
CA TRP A 59 11.52 -4.97 8.16
C TRP A 59 11.38 -4.90 9.69
N ASN A 60 12.47 -4.57 10.38
CA ASN A 60 12.52 -4.52 11.85
C ASN A 60 11.75 -3.34 12.45
N SER A 61 11.53 -2.28 11.68
CA SER A 61 10.81 -1.08 12.14
C SER A 61 9.29 -1.17 12.03
N ARG A 62 8.75 -2.26 11.45
CA ARG A 62 7.31 -2.41 11.25
C ARG A 62 6.61 -2.56 12.58
N SER A 63 5.72 -1.63 12.86
CA SER A 63 4.82 -1.70 14.01
C SER A 63 3.55 -2.46 13.62
N PRO A 64 2.91 -3.17 14.56
CA PRO A 64 1.57 -3.69 14.35
C PRO A 64 0.62 -2.58 13.89
N LEU A 65 -0.33 -2.93 13.04
CA LEU A 65 -1.35 -1.98 12.58
C LEU A 65 -2.09 -1.42 13.79
N THR A 66 -2.24 -0.10 13.83
CA THR A 66 -3.11 0.54 14.82
C THR A 66 -4.55 0.29 14.40
N VAL A 67 -5.24 -0.55 15.15
CA VAL A 67 -6.66 -0.82 14.93
C VAL A 67 -7.44 0.37 15.48
N LEU A 68 -8.18 1.05 14.61
CA LEU A 68 -9.12 2.10 15.00
C LEU A 68 -10.46 1.45 15.32
N THR A 69 -10.54 0.70 16.42
CA THR A 69 -11.82 0.32 17.03
C THR A 69 -12.16 1.31 18.15
N PRO A 70 -13.43 1.71 18.33
CA PRO A 70 -13.83 2.35 19.57
C PRO A 70 -13.71 1.32 20.71
N ALA A 71 -12.63 1.40 21.48
CA ALA A 71 -12.40 0.50 22.61
C ALA A 71 -13.05 1.09 23.88
N GLU A 72 -14.20 0.53 24.24
CA GLU A 72 -14.70 0.18 25.59
C GLU A 72 -16.22 -0.05 25.50
N GLY A 73 -16.65 -1.32 25.52
CA GLY A 73 -18.08 -1.69 25.51
C GLY A 73 -18.71 -2.01 24.14
N ALA A 74 -17.92 -2.50 23.17
CA ALA A 74 -18.46 -3.01 21.91
C ALA A 74 -19.14 -4.37 22.12
N GLU A 75 -20.41 -4.33 22.55
CA GLU A 75 -21.29 -5.51 22.57
C GLU A 75 -21.80 -5.87 21.16
N ASN A 76 -21.40 -5.12 20.13
CA ASN A 76 -21.73 -5.38 18.73
C ASN A 76 -20.48 -5.24 17.86
N ASP A 77 -19.67 -6.30 17.83
CA ASP A 77 -18.64 -6.49 16.80
C ASP A 77 -19.35 -6.74 15.47
N GLU A 78 -19.47 -5.72 14.63
CA GLU A 78 -20.04 -5.83 13.28
C GLU A 78 -19.14 -6.67 12.34
N GLY A 79 -17.98 -7.12 12.83
CA GLY A 79 -17.11 -8.07 12.15
C GLY A 79 -17.61 -9.51 12.25
N CYS A 80 -17.44 -10.27 11.17
CA CYS A 80 -17.56 -11.73 11.25
C CYS A 80 -16.27 -12.32 11.80
N GLY A 81 -16.34 -12.80 13.04
CA GLY A 81 -15.26 -13.54 13.68
C GLY A 81 -15.32 -15.03 13.40
N PRO A 82 -14.36 -15.82 13.92
CA PRO A 82 -14.40 -17.29 13.87
C PRO A 82 -15.62 -17.88 14.59
N GLN A 83 -16.32 -17.09 15.42
CA GLN A 83 -17.53 -17.48 16.15
C GLN A 83 -18.82 -17.17 15.38
N GLY A 84 -18.73 -16.64 14.16
CA GLY A 84 -19.88 -16.19 13.38
C GLY A 84 -19.99 -14.67 13.33
N CYS A 85 -21.08 -14.20 12.71
CA CYS A 85 -21.34 -12.79 12.47
C CYS A 85 -22.42 -12.28 13.42
N ALA A 86 -22.31 -11.02 13.85
CA ALA A 86 -23.43 -10.34 14.51
C ALA A 86 -24.61 -10.23 13.53
N VAL A 87 -25.77 -10.73 13.94
CA VAL A 87 -27.02 -10.63 13.16
C VAL A 87 -27.79 -9.44 13.71
N ALA A 88 -27.99 -8.41 12.89
CA ALA A 88 -28.81 -7.27 13.29
C ALA A 88 -30.23 -7.74 13.61
N GLU A 89 -30.68 -7.48 14.84
CA GLU A 89 -32.01 -7.85 15.31
C GLU A 89 -33.05 -7.09 14.48
N ARG A 90 -33.80 -7.79 13.61
CA ARG A 90 -34.91 -7.19 12.89
C ARG A 90 -36.14 -7.27 13.79
N ASP A 91 -36.61 -6.12 14.26
CA ASP A 91 -37.91 -6.01 14.90
C ASP A 91 -38.99 -6.42 13.88
N VAL A 92 -39.56 -7.61 14.05
CA VAL A 92 -40.75 -8.03 13.33
C VAL A 92 -41.93 -7.61 14.21
N THR A 93 -42.41 -6.39 14.02
CA THR A 93 -43.69 -5.97 14.58
C THR A 93 -44.79 -6.76 13.84
N VAL A 94 -45.51 -7.63 14.58
CA VAL A 94 -46.73 -8.33 14.15
C VAL A 94 -47.95 -7.46 14.38
#